data_AF-A0A552V887-F1
#
_entry.id   AF-A0A552V887-F1
#
_cell.length_a   1.000
_cell.length_b   1.000
_cell.length_c   1.000
_cell.angle_alpha   90.00
_cell.angle_beta   90.00
_cell.angle_gamma   90.00
#
_symmetry.space_group_name_H-M   'P 1'
#
loop_
_entity.id
_entity.type
_entity.pdbx_description
1 polymer ?
#
loop_
_entity_poly.entity_id
_entity_poly.type
_entity_poly.pdbx_seq_one_letter_code
_entity_poly.pdbx_strand_id
1 'polypeptide(L)'
;MKIFVTGATGFVGSAVVQELLKAGHTVLGLARSEASAQKLKAAGAEAHLGDLNDLESIKAGVRAADGVIHLGFIHDFTRFPEVCAIDKTVIETMGGELIGTDKPFIVTSGTAVAANNDVLTEAGRIHSFTNPRTATELAVDAVAAKGVRVAVVRLSPSVHGDEDRHGFVPMLRNIAKEKGKAAIINEGTNVWPAVHRLDAAKLYRLAIEAPFTAGTRFHAVGEEGVPMKDIAGAIAKKLNVPLVSLTPEEAAGYFAWFTHFASLNNPASSVVTQATLGWEPVHPGLLEDLHGDVYFGQDSE
;
A
#
# COMPACT_ATOMS: atom_id res chain seq x y z
N MET A 1 2.04 20.34 -11.84
CA MET A 1 2.71 19.37 -12.74
C MET A 1 1.72 18.31 -13.20
N LYS A 2 1.95 17.69 -14.36
CA LYS A 2 1.19 16.54 -14.85
C LYS A 2 1.81 15.24 -14.32
N ILE A 3 1.04 14.39 -13.64
CA ILE A 3 1.54 13.20 -12.97
C ILE A 3 0.88 11.96 -13.56
N PHE A 4 1.69 11.00 -14.04
CA PHE A 4 1.20 9.70 -14.48
C PHE A 4 1.05 8.77 -13.28
N VAL A 5 -0.15 8.24 -13.08
CA VAL A 5 -0.49 7.41 -11.90
C VAL A 5 -0.99 6.04 -12.35
N THR A 6 -0.28 4.97 -12.00
CA THR A 6 -0.83 3.61 -12.14
C THR A 6 -1.61 3.23 -10.88
N GLY A 7 -2.57 2.30 -10.99
CA GLY A 7 -3.44 1.96 -9.86
C GLY A 7 -4.38 3.10 -9.44
N ALA A 8 -4.55 4.11 -10.31
CA ALA A 8 -5.25 5.36 -10.03
C ALA A 8 -6.74 5.20 -9.63
N THR A 9 -7.37 4.09 -10.01
CA THR A 9 -8.76 3.77 -9.62
C THR A 9 -8.86 2.78 -8.46
N GLY A 10 -7.73 2.41 -7.84
CA GLY A 10 -7.68 1.50 -6.69
C GLY A 10 -7.99 2.20 -5.37
N PHE A 11 -7.93 1.45 -4.28
CA PHE A 11 -8.21 1.94 -2.92
C PHE A 11 -7.31 3.14 -2.53
N VAL A 12 -6.00 2.94 -2.47
CA VAL A 12 -5.04 4.03 -2.20
C VAL A 12 -4.98 5.01 -3.37
N GLY A 13 -4.92 4.49 -4.60
CA GLY A 13 -4.72 5.32 -5.79
C GLY A 13 -5.81 6.36 -6.00
N SER A 14 -7.08 6.03 -5.76
CA SER A 14 -8.17 7.01 -5.89
C SER A 14 -8.06 8.16 -4.90
N ALA A 15 -7.57 7.92 -3.68
CA ALA A 15 -7.29 8.97 -2.71
C ALA A 15 -6.10 9.83 -3.14
N VAL A 16 -5.04 9.20 -3.67
CA VAL A 16 -3.86 9.91 -4.23
C VAL A 16 -4.30 10.81 -5.39
N VAL A 17 -5.13 10.33 -6.32
CA VAL A 17 -5.66 11.15 -7.42
C VAL A 17 -6.38 12.38 -6.89
N GLN A 18 -7.29 12.22 -5.93
CA GLN A 18 -8.04 13.34 -5.35
C GLN A 18 -7.13 14.36 -4.66
N GLU A 19 -6.16 13.89 -3.86
CA GLU A 19 -5.19 14.76 -3.19
C GLU A 19 -4.32 15.55 -4.18
N LEU A 20 -3.85 14.90 -5.25
CA LEU A 20 -3.07 15.57 -6.30
C LEU A 20 -3.90 16.63 -7.03
N LEU A 21 -5.14 16.32 -7.42
CA LEU A 21 -6.03 17.27 -8.09
C LEU A 21 -6.34 18.47 -7.19
N LYS A 22 -6.61 18.23 -5.90
CA LYS A 22 -6.85 19.29 -4.90
C LYS A 22 -5.66 20.23 -4.74
N ALA A 23 -4.44 19.71 -4.87
CA ALA A 23 -3.22 20.49 -4.85
C ALA A 23 -2.88 21.19 -6.19
N GLY A 24 -3.74 21.09 -7.20
CA GLY A 24 -3.58 21.77 -8.48
C GLY A 24 -2.70 21.03 -9.49
N HIS A 25 -2.42 19.74 -9.27
CA HIS A 25 -1.78 18.90 -10.27
C HIS A 25 -2.77 18.44 -11.34
N THR A 26 -2.27 18.13 -12.52
CA THR A 26 -3.01 17.37 -13.53
C THR A 26 -2.67 15.90 -13.36
N VAL A 27 -3.67 15.03 -13.32
CA VAL A 27 -3.43 13.58 -13.19
C VAL A 27 -3.76 12.89 -14.50
N LEU A 28 -2.81 12.09 -15.00
CA LEU A 28 -3.01 11.12 -16.07
C LEU A 28 -3.05 9.72 -15.44
N GLY A 29 -4.24 9.16 -15.25
CA GLY A 29 -4.41 7.86 -14.60
C GLY A 29 -4.41 6.71 -15.60
N LEU A 30 -3.65 5.65 -15.35
CA LEU A 30 -3.74 4.40 -16.11
C LEU A 30 -5.08 3.72 -15.87
N ALA A 31 -5.83 3.45 -16.94
CA ALA A 31 -7.13 2.80 -16.91
C ALA A 31 -7.11 1.51 -17.75
N ARG A 32 -7.34 0.38 -17.10
CA ARG A 32 -7.38 -0.95 -17.75
C ARG A 32 -8.69 -1.25 -18.48
N SER A 33 -9.69 -0.41 -18.31
CA SER A 33 -11.02 -0.57 -18.90
C SER A 33 -11.70 0.79 -19.07
N GLU A 34 -12.72 0.83 -19.93
CA GLU A 34 -13.53 2.03 -20.11
C GLU A 34 -14.21 2.44 -18.78
N ALA A 35 -14.65 1.49 -17.96
CA ALA A 35 -15.21 1.78 -16.64
C ALA A 35 -14.20 2.49 -15.72
N SER A 36 -12.93 2.05 -15.70
CA SER A 36 -11.86 2.75 -14.98
C SER A 36 -11.58 4.13 -15.57
N ALA A 37 -11.61 4.27 -16.89
CA ALA A 37 -11.42 5.57 -17.55
C ALA A 37 -12.53 6.56 -17.17
N GLN A 38 -13.79 6.11 -17.11
CA GLN A 38 -14.92 6.93 -16.67
C GLN A 38 -14.80 7.32 -15.20
N LYS A 39 -14.35 6.43 -14.31
CA LYS A 39 -14.07 6.78 -12.91
C LYS A 39 -13.03 7.89 -12.79
N LEU A 40 -11.96 7.87 -13.59
CA LEU A 40 -10.95 8.92 -13.61
C LEU A 40 -11.50 10.25 -14.13
N LYS A 41 -12.26 10.22 -15.23
CA LYS A 41 -12.90 11.42 -15.78
C LYS A 41 -13.87 12.05 -14.79
N ALA A 42 -14.70 11.23 -14.13
CA ALA A 42 -15.63 11.68 -13.10
C ALA A 42 -14.90 12.28 -11.87
N ALA A 43 -13.70 11.79 -11.56
CA ALA A 43 -12.83 12.32 -10.54
C ALA A 43 -12.12 13.64 -10.93
N GLY A 44 -12.19 14.07 -12.20
CA GLY A 44 -11.49 15.25 -12.72
C GLY A 44 -10.08 14.96 -13.27
N ALA A 45 -9.71 13.68 -13.42
CA ALA A 45 -8.43 13.26 -14.00
C ALA A 45 -8.56 12.89 -15.49
N GLU A 46 -7.44 12.95 -16.21
CA GLU A 46 -7.31 12.36 -17.54
C GLU A 46 -7.17 10.84 -17.43
N ALA A 47 -7.70 10.12 -18.43
CA ALA A 47 -7.56 8.66 -18.52
C ALA A 47 -6.58 8.27 -19.63
N HIS A 48 -5.60 7.44 -19.29
CA HIS A 48 -4.69 6.79 -20.22
C HIS A 48 -5.07 5.31 -20.32
N LEU A 49 -5.65 4.89 -21.43
CA LEU A 49 -6.03 3.49 -21.62
C LEU A 49 -4.78 2.61 -21.76
N GLY A 50 -4.69 1.59 -20.92
CA GLY A 50 -3.55 0.68 -20.92
C GLY A 50 -3.58 -0.28 -19.74
N ASP A 51 -2.70 -1.27 -19.79
CA ASP A 51 -2.53 -2.28 -18.76
C ASP A 51 -1.07 -2.35 -18.30
N LEU A 52 -0.82 -2.88 -17.10
CA LEU A 52 0.54 -3.08 -16.61
C LEU A 52 1.34 -4.06 -17.49
N ASN A 53 0.67 -4.95 -18.22
CA ASN A 53 1.29 -5.85 -19.20
C ASN A 53 1.57 -5.16 -20.55
N ASP A 54 1.01 -3.97 -20.81
CA ASP A 54 1.25 -3.20 -22.03
C ASP A 54 2.40 -2.19 -21.80
N LEU A 55 3.63 -2.68 -21.95
CA LEU A 55 4.83 -1.88 -21.68
C LEU A 55 4.95 -0.66 -22.59
N GLU A 56 4.45 -0.70 -23.83
CA GLU A 56 4.49 0.47 -24.72
C GLU A 56 3.49 1.54 -24.26
N SER A 57 2.30 1.14 -23.80
CA SER A 57 1.35 2.08 -23.18
C SER A 57 1.92 2.67 -21.89
N ILE A 58 2.62 1.87 -21.07
CA ILE A 58 3.33 2.38 -19.88
C ILE A 58 4.37 3.44 -20.25
N LYS A 59 5.22 3.17 -21.25
CA LYS A 59 6.22 4.14 -21.72
C LYS A 59 5.56 5.43 -22.21
N ALA A 60 4.47 5.30 -22.97
CA ALA A 60 3.71 6.47 -23.46
C ALA A 60 3.17 7.32 -22.31
N GLY A 61 2.61 6.70 -21.25
CA GLY A 61 2.15 7.39 -20.06
C GLY A 61 3.27 8.14 -19.32
N VAL A 62 4.44 7.50 -19.17
CA VAL A 62 5.62 8.13 -18.54
C VAL A 62 6.12 9.33 -19.34
N ARG A 63 6.22 9.21 -20.67
CA ARG A 63 6.67 10.31 -21.54
C ARG A 63 5.73 11.53 -21.48
N ALA A 64 4.43 11.29 -21.33
CA ALA A 64 3.39 12.31 -21.33
C ALA A 64 3.23 13.07 -20.00
N ALA A 65 4.02 12.75 -18.97
CA ALA A 65 3.92 13.36 -17.64
C ALA A 65 5.26 13.95 -17.17
N ASP A 66 5.18 14.83 -16.16
CA ASP A 66 6.31 15.48 -15.50
C ASP A 66 6.80 14.68 -14.27
N GLY A 67 6.01 13.72 -13.78
CA GLY A 67 6.33 12.84 -12.67
C GLY A 67 5.50 11.56 -12.72
N VAL A 68 5.94 10.52 -12.03
CA VAL A 68 5.30 9.19 -12.06
C VAL A 68 5.06 8.69 -10.64
N ILE A 69 3.85 8.18 -10.39
CA ILE A 69 3.52 7.44 -9.18
C ILE A 69 3.01 6.05 -9.57
N HIS A 70 3.75 5.01 -9.20
CA HIS A 70 3.40 3.62 -9.44
C HIS A 70 2.75 3.01 -8.19
N LEU A 71 1.41 2.95 -8.17
CA LEU A 71 0.60 2.26 -7.14
C LEU A 71 -0.05 0.98 -7.67
N GLY A 72 -0.02 0.76 -8.99
CA GLY A 72 -0.65 -0.38 -9.62
C GLY A 72 0.10 -1.67 -9.35
N PHE A 73 -0.59 -2.64 -8.76
CA PHE A 73 -0.12 -4.02 -8.59
C PHE A 73 -1.23 -4.99 -9.03
N ILE A 74 -0.88 -6.12 -9.65
CA ILE A 74 -1.88 -7.11 -10.07
C ILE A 74 -2.25 -7.97 -8.84
N HIS A 75 -3.48 -7.86 -8.34
CA HIS A 75 -3.93 -8.62 -7.16
C HIS A 75 -4.36 -10.06 -7.49
N ASP A 76 -3.48 -10.82 -8.15
CA ASP A 76 -3.63 -12.29 -8.31
C ASP A 76 -2.56 -13.00 -7.47
N PHE A 77 -2.91 -13.28 -6.22
CA PHE A 77 -2.00 -13.93 -5.28
C PHE A 77 -1.81 -15.43 -5.54
N THR A 78 -2.60 -16.05 -6.43
CA THR A 78 -2.40 -17.46 -6.81
C THR A 78 -1.14 -17.65 -7.65
N ARG A 79 -0.68 -16.58 -8.32
CA ARG A 79 0.54 -16.52 -9.14
C ARG A 79 1.50 -15.44 -8.63
N PHE A 80 1.55 -15.25 -7.31
CA PHE A 80 2.24 -14.13 -6.67
C PHE A 80 3.71 -13.92 -7.11
N PRO A 81 4.56 -14.96 -7.28
CA PRO A 81 5.92 -14.77 -7.80
C PRO A 81 5.96 -14.17 -9.21
N GLU A 82 5.06 -14.61 -10.09
CA GLU A 82 4.97 -14.10 -11.46
C GLU A 82 4.50 -12.64 -11.47
N VAL A 83 3.48 -12.32 -10.67
CA VAL A 83 3.00 -10.95 -10.49
C VAL A 83 4.13 -10.02 -10.01
N CYS A 84 4.96 -10.46 -9.07
CA CYS A 84 6.10 -9.67 -8.61
C CYS A 84 7.17 -9.48 -9.70
N ALA A 85 7.34 -10.46 -10.59
CA ALA A 85 8.23 -10.33 -11.74
C ALA A 85 7.68 -9.31 -12.76
N ILE A 86 6.37 -9.31 -13.02
CA ILE A 86 5.71 -8.29 -13.87
C ILE A 86 5.90 -6.90 -13.28
N ASP A 87 5.66 -6.73 -11.98
CA ASP A 87 5.85 -5.45 -11.29
C ASP A 87 7.29 -4.93 -11.43
N LYS A 88 8.29 -5.80 -11.23
CA LYS A 88 9.69 -5.48 -11.52
C LYS A 88 9.88 -4.98 -12.95
N THR A 89 9.37 -5.70 -13.94
CA THR A 89 9.49 -5.31 -15.37
C THR A 89 8.84 -3.96 -15.64
N VAL A 90 7.69 -3.67 -15.03
CA VAL A 90 7.01 -2.37 -15.16
C VAL A 90 7.87 -1.26 -14.57
N ILE A 91 8.42 -1.45 -13.37
CA ILE A 91 9.27 -0.45 -12.70
C ILE A 91 10.53 -0.18 -13.52
N GLU A 92 11.19 -1.24 -14.01
CA GLU A 92 12.38 -1.10 -14.86
C GLU A 92 12.06 -0.40 -16.19
N THR A 93 10.88 -0.66 -16.76
CA THR A 93 10.40 0.00 -17.98
C THR A 93 10.16 1.49 -17.75
N MET A 94 9.43 1.86 -16.69
CA MET A 94 9.21 3.26 -16.32
C MET A 94 10.53 3.97 -16.03
N GLY A 95 11.41 3.32 -15.25
CA GLY A 95 12.74 3.84 -14.93
C GLY A 95 13.59 4.08 -16.17
N GLY A 96 13.52 3.19 -17.17
CA GLY A 96 14.22 3.34 -18.44
C GLY A 96 13.86 4.63 -19.20
N GLU A 97 12.57 5.00 -19.21
CA GLU A 97 12.08 6.23 -19.85
C GLU A 97 12.46 7.51 -19.09
N LEU A 98 12.90 7.37 -17.84
CA LEU A 98 13.26 8.49 -16.97
C LEU A 98 14.77 8.75 -16.91
N ILE A 99 15.60 7.88 -17.52
CA ILE A 99 17.06 8.06 -17.58
C ILE A 99 17.39 9.38 -18.28
N GLY A 100 18.26 10.18 -17.66
CA GLY A 100 18.66 11.49 -18.20
C GLY A 100 17.62 12.61 -18.00
N THR A 101 16.51 12.32 -17.33
CA THR A 101 15.51 13.32 -16.92
C THR A 101 15.62 13.60 -15.41
N ASP A 102 15.05 14.71 -14.96
CA ASP A 102 14.90 15.03 -13.51
C ASP A 102 13.46 14.78 -13.00
N LYS A 103 12.65 14.06 -13.78
CA LYS A 103 11.26 13.76 -13.44
C LYS A 103 11.22 12.82 -12.22
N PRO A 104 10.51 13.16 -11.13
CA PRO A 104 10.44 12.31 -9.95
C PRO A 104 9.61 11.05 -10.22
N PHE A 105 10.04 9.93 -9.64
CA PHE A 105 9.38 8.64 -9.73
C PHE A 105 9.17 8.02 -8.35
N ILE A 106 7.92 7.82 -7.95
CA ILE A 106 7.55 7.19 -6.69
C ILE A 106 7.00 5.80 -6.96
N VAL A 107 7.59 4.78 -6.34
CA VAL A 107 7.17 3.38 -6.43
C VAL A 107 6.58 2.93 -5.10
N THR A 108 5.50 2.14 -5.15
CA THR A 108 4.84 1.63 -3.96
C THR A 108 5.38 0.26 -3.56
N SER A 109 5.85 0.15 -2.32
CA SER A 109 6.21 -1.10 -1.63
C SER A 109 5.39 -1.24 -0.34
N GLY A 110 5.68 -2.24 0.48
CA GLY A 110 5.10 -2.40 1.81
C GLY A 110 6.18 -2.53 2.88
N THR A 111 5.91 -2.09 4.10
CA THR A 111 6.85 -2.22 5.23
C THR A 111 7.19 -3.69 5.52
N ALA A 112 6.25 -4.61 5.27
CA ALA A 112 6.45 -6.05 5.43
C ALA A 112 7.58 -6.63 4.55
N VAL A 113 7.96 -5.96 3.46
CA VAL A 113 9.02 -6.43 2.54
C VAL A 113 10.41 -6.38 3.18
N ALA A 114 10.63 -5.43 4.10
CA ALA A 114 11.89 -5.27 4.82
C ALA A 114 11.75 -5.55 6.32
N ALA A 115 10.62 -6.12 6.75
CA ALA A 115 10.33 -6.41 8.15
C ALA A 115 11.41 -7.32 8.75
N ASN A 116 11.90 -6.93 9.92
CA ASN A 116 12.70 -7.74 10.83
C ASN A 116 11.98 -7.81 12.18
N ASN A 117 12.60 -8.45 13.18
CA ASN A 117 12.04 -8.51 14.53
C ASN A 117 12.14 -7.17 15.29
N ASP A 118 12.80 -6.15 14.71
CA ASP A 118 12.98 -4.82 15.29
C ASP A 118 12.02 -3.81 14.64
N VAL A 119 11.96 -2.59 15.17
CA VAL A 119 11.21 -1.50 14.55
C VAL A 119 11.86 -1.10 13.23
N LEU A 120 11.15 -1.29 12.12
CA LEU A 120 11.63 -0.94 10.79
C LEU A 120 11.64 0.58 10.60
N THR A 121 12.82 1.14 10.34
CA THR A 121 13.00 2.54 9.95
C THR A 121 13.24 2.67 8.45
N GLU A 122 13.18 3.89 7.90
CA GLU A 122 13.39 4.19 6.48
C GLU A 122 14.81 3.84 5.99
N ALA A 123 15.78 3.75 6.92
CA ALA A 123 17.12 3.24 6.63
C ALA A 123 17.13 1.71 6.42
N GLY A 124 16.11 1.00 6.88
CA GLY A 124 15.97 -0.44 6.74
C GLY A 124 15.97 -0.90 5.28
N ARG A 125 16.74 -1.95 5.01
CA ARG A 125 16.87 -2.57 3.68
C ARG A 125 16.47 -4.04 3.75
N ILE A 126 16.16 -4.59 2.58
CA ILE A 126 15.82 -6.00 2.43
C ILE A 126 17.02 -6.84 2.86
N HIS A 127 16.78 -7.77 3.78
CA HIS A 127 17.76 -8.73 4.28
C HIS A 127 17.32 -10.18 4.07
N SER A 128 16.03 -10.41 3.78
CA SER A 128 15.46 -11.71 3.42
C SER A 128 14.82 -11.62 2.03
N PHE A 129 15.08 -12.62 1.19
CA PHE A 129 14.60 -12.68 -0.20
C PHE A 129 13.53 -13.74 -0.42
N THR A 130 12.95 -14.28 0.65
CA THR A 130 11.90 -15.31 0.57
C THR A 130 10.57 -14.75 0.09
N ASN A 131 10.31 -13.46 0.34
CA ASN A 131 9.12 -12.76 -0.16
C ASN A 131 9.36 -12.30 -1.61
N PRO A 132 8.60 -12.79 -2.61
CA PRO A 132 8.75 -12.37 -4.00
C PRO A 132 8.56 -10.85 -4.22
N ARG A 133 7.83 -10.17 -3.33
CA ARG A 133 7.62 -8.72 -3.39
C ARG A 133 8.91 -7.91 -3.20
N THR A 134 9.99 -8.53 -2.71
CA THR A 134 11.33 -7.92 -2.69
C THR A 134 11.80 -7.48 -4.08
N ALA A 135 11.30 -8.09 -5.15
CA ALA A 135 11.59 -7.72 -6.53
C ALA A 135 11.30 -6.24 -6.84
N THR A 136 10.29 -5.64 -6.20
CA THR A 136 9.90 -4.24 -6.36
C THR A 136 10.99 -3.28 -5.94
N GLU A 137 11.50 -3.42 -4.72
CA GLU A 137 12.54 -2.52 -4.21
C GLU A 137 13.90 -2.79 -4.85
N LEU A 138 14.18 -4.05 -5.22
CA LEU A 138 15.36 -4.39 -6.01
C LEU A 138 15.33 -3.74 -7.40
N ALA A 139 14.16 -3.67 -8.04
CA ALA A 139 13.97 -2.94 -9.30
C ALA A 139 14.21 -1.44 -9.10
N VAL A 140 13.69 -0.86 -8.01
CA VAL A 140 13.93 0.54 -7.66
C VAL A 140 15.41 0.83 -7.46
N ASP A 141 16.13 -0.02 -6.74
CA ASP A 141 17.57 0.16 -6.52
C ASP A 141 18.35 0.05 -7.83
N ALA A 142 17.97 -0.87 -8.73
CA ALA A 142 18.56 -0.98 -10.07
C ALA A 142 18.27 0.25 -10.95
N VAL A 143 17.10 0.85 -10.82
CA VAL A 143 16.72 2.11 -11.52
C VAL A 143 17.47 3.30 -10.92
N ALA A 144 17.57 3.39 -9.60
CA ALA A 144 18.32 4.43 -8.89
C ALA A 144 19.81 4.42 -9.27
N ALA A 145 20.40 3.23 -9.41
CA ALA A 145 21.79 3.05 -9.84
C ALA A 145 22.08 3.61 -11.25
N LYS A 146 21.04 3.83 -12.07
CA LYS A 146 21.13 4.46 -13.40
C LYS A 146 20.95 5.99 -13.35
N GLY A 147 20.92 6.58 -12.15
CA GLY A 147 20.78 8.03 -11.94
C GLY A 147 19.35 8.55 -12.01
N VAL A 148 18.35 7.69 -12.06
CA VAL A 148 16.94 8.11 -12.06
C VAL A 148 16.55 8.59 -10.66
N ARG A 149 15.86 9.73 -10.57
CA ARG A 149 15.29 10.26 -9.33
C ARG A 149 14.06 9.43 -8.90
N VAL A 150 14.32 8.24 -8.37
CA VAL A 150 13.31 7.29 -7.90
C VAL A 150 13.35 7.14 -6.37
N ALA A 151 12.17 7.06 -5.75
CA ALA A 151 12.00 6.74 -4.33
C ALA A 151 10.89 5.71 -4.14
N VAL A 152 10.86 5.10 -2.95
CA VAL A 152 9.81 4.16 -2.55
C VAL A 152 8.95 4.75 -1.46
N VAL A 153 7.64 4.62 -1.57
CA VAL A 153 6.72 4.73 -0.44
C VAL A 153 6.37 3.32 0.01
N ARG A 154 6.75 2.95 1.23
CA ARG A 154 6.33 1.72 1.89
C ARG A 154 5.02 1.98 2.61
N LEU A 155 3.95 1.39 2.12
CA LEU A 155 2.67 1.39 2.81
C LEU A 155 2.72 0.45 4.01
N SER A 156 2.07 0.87 5.10
CA SER A 156 1.68 -0.05 6.17
C SER A 156 0.84 -1.20 5.58
N PRO A 157 0.96 -2.44 6.08
CA PRO A 157 0.14 -3.53 5.60
C PRO A 157 -1.35 -3.36 5.99
N SER A 158 -1.62 -2.52 7.01
CA SER A 158 -2.95 -2.04 7.38
C SER A 158 -3.18 -0.61 6.87
N VAL A 159 -3.22 -0.39 5.54
CA VAL A 159 -3.84 0.84 5.03
C VAL A 159 -5.35 0.73 5.21
N HIS A 160 -5.94 1.67 5.95
CA HIS A 160 -7.35 1.60 6.36
C HIS A 160 -8.15 2.85 5.98
N GLY A 161 -9.45 2.79 6.21
CA GLY A 161 -10.42 3.86 5.94
C GLY A 161 -11.55 3.41 5.02
N ASP A 162 -12.46 4.34 4.72
CA ASP A 162 -13.65 4.08 3.91
C ASP A 162 -13.32 3.44 2.56
N GLU A 163 -14.17 2.51 2.12
CA GLU A 163 -14.03 1.70 0.90
C GLU A 163 -12.93 0.63 0.94
N ASP A 164 -12.32 0.37 2.10
CA ASP A 164 -11.48 -0.81 2.25
C ASP A 164 -12.36 -2.07 2.28
N ARG A 165 -12.27 -2.87 1.20
CA ARG A 165 -13.06 -4.10 1.02
C ARG A 165 -12.21 -5.36 0.95
N HIS A 166 -10.90 -5.21 0.76
CA HIS A 166 -10.01 -6.32 0.42
C HIS A 166 -8.68 -6.29 1.19
N GLY A 167 -8.45 -5.29 2.04
CA GLY A 167 -7.24 -5.19 2.85
C GLY A 167 -7.19 -6.18 4.01
N PHE A 168 -6.19 -6.00 4.87
CA PHE A 168 -5.95 -6.83 6.05
C PHE A 168 -7.18 -6.94 6.98
N VAL A 169 -7.81 -5.80 7.30
CA VAL A 169 -8.94 -5.74 8.23
C VAL A 169 -10.20 -6.42 7.68
N PRO A 170 -10.65 -6.15 6.44
CA PRO A 170 -11.77 -6.90 5.85
C PRO A 170 -11.54 -8.41 5.83
N MET A 171 -10.31 -8.88 5.58
CA MET A 171 -10.00 -10.32 5.60
C MET A 171 -10.17 -10.91 7.00
N LEU A 172 -9.60 -10.30 8.03
CA LEU A 172 -9.78 -10.74 9.42
C LEU A 172 -11.25 -10.76 9.84
N ARG A 173 -11.98 -9.68 9.52
CA ARG A 173 -13.41 -9.56 9.79
C ARG A 173 -14.20 -10.68 9.12
N ASN A 174 -13.95 -10.93 7.83
CA ASN A 174 -14.69 -11.94 7.07
C ASN A 174 -14.40 -13.35 7.59
N ILE A 175 -13.14 -13.67 7.92
CA ILE A 175 -12.78 -14.95 8.55
C ILE A 175 -13.50 -15.09 9.89
N ALA A 176 -13.50 -14.04 10.73
CA ALA A 176 -14.17 -14.09 12.04
C ALA A 176 -15.69 -14.29 11.91
N LYS A 177 -16.31 -13.62 10.92
CA LYS A 177 -17.73 -13.77 10.60
C LYS A 177 -18.05 -15.19 10.11
N GLU A 178 -17.24 -15.75 9.22
CA GLU A 178 -17.42 -17.11 8.69
C GLU A 178 -17.26 -18.17 9.78
N LYS A 179 -16.27 -18.02 10.67
CA LYS A 179 -15.96 -19.00 11.72
C LYS A 179 -16.78 -18.81 13.00
N GLY A 180 -17.54 -17.73 13.12
CA GLY A 180 -18.35 -17.40 14.30
C GLY A 180 -17.53 -17.11 15.56
N LYS A 181 -16.25 -16.75 15.41
CA LYS A 181 -15.31 -16.37 16.47
C LYS A 181 -14.21 -15.53 15.84
N ALA A 182 -13.63 -14.56 16.55
CA ALA A 182 -12.38 -13.94 16.15
C ALA A 182 -11.21 -14.69 16.81
N ALA A 183 -10.02 -14.61 16.23
CA ALA A 183 -8.87 -15.34 16.75
C ALA A 183 -7.59 -14.50 16.79
N ILE A 184 -6.75 -14.80 17.77
CA ILE A 184 -5.33 -14.43 17.84
C ILE A 184 -4.46 -15.68 17.93
N ILE A 185 -3.18 -15.54 17.61
CA ILE A 185 -2.19 -16.60 17.75
C ILE A 185 -1.39 -16.34 19.02
N ASN A 186 -1.32 -17.33 19.92
CA ASN A 186 -0.77 -17.19 21.26
C ASN A 186 -1.41 -15.97 21.98
N GLU A 187 -0.58 -15.05 22.49
CA GLU A 187 -1.01 -13.85 23.20
C GLU A 187 -1.43 -12.68 22.28
N GLY A 188 -1.29 -12.82 20.95
CA GLY A 188 -1.64 -11.76 20.00
C GLY A 188 -0.84 -10.47 20.18
N THR A 189 0.40 -10.58 20.66
CA THR A 189 1.31 -9.46 20.93
C THR A 189 2.06 -8.98 19.68
N ASN A 190 1.91 -9.66 18.55
CA ASN A 190 2.42 -9.16 17.29
C ASN A 190 1.70 -7.86 16.90
N VAL A 191 2.44 -6.92 16.33
CA VAL A 191 1.96 -5.57 16.01
C VAL A 191 1.94 -5.29 14.53
N TRP A 192 0.96 -4.48 14.14
CA TRP A 192 0.66 -4.10 12.76
C TRP A 192 0.69 -2.58 12.62
N PRO A 193 1.61 -2.01 11.84
CA PRO A 193 1.58 -0.60 11.60
C PRO A 193 0.36 -0.29 10.73
N ALA A 194 -0.18 0.89 10.91
CA ALA A 194 -1.40 1.32 10.23
C ALA A 194 -1.24 2.74 9.69
N VAL A 195 -1.98 3.04 8.63
CA VAL A 195 -2.10 4.39 8.10
C VAL A 195 -3.46 4.58 7.46
N HIS A 196 -4.11 5.70 7.73
CA HIS A 196 -5.34 6.04 7.06
C HIS A 196 -5.06 6.37 5.58
N ARG A 197 -5.90 5.90 4.66
CA ARG A 197 -5.70 6.05 3.20
C ARG A 197 -5.51 7.51 2.75
N LEU A 198 -6.15 8.46 3.44
CA LEU A 198 -6.05 9.89 3.13
C LEU A 198 -4.71 10.48 3.61
N ASP A 199 -4.18 10.02 4.73
CA ASP A 199 -2.83 10.40 5.17
C ASP A 199 -1.77 9.84 4.23
N ALA A 200 -1.93 8.58 3.80
CA ALA A 200 -1.07 7.99 2.78
C ALA A 200 -1.13 8.82 1.47
N ALA A 201 -2.31 9.24 1.02
CA ALA A 201 -2.45 10.07 -0.17
C ALA A 201 -1.68 11.40 -0.07
N LYS A 202 -1.80 12.09 1.07
CA LYS A 202 -1.03 13.32 1.37
C LYS A 202 0.48 13.06 1.33
N LEU A 203 0.94 11.92 1.83
CA LEU A 203 2.36 11.54 1.75
C LEU A 203 2.82 11.39 0.30
N TYR A 204 2.07 10.70 -0.56
CA TYR A 204 2.43 10.57 -1.98
C TYR A 204 2.57 11.92 -2.67
N ARG A 205 1.65 12.86 -2.41
CA ARG A 205 1.75 14.23 -2.90
C ARG A 205 3.04 14.91 -2.43
N LEU A 206 3.31 14.88 -1.12
CA LEU A 206 4.52 15.49 -0.57
C LEU A 206 5.79 14.85 -1.13
N ALA A 207 5.80 13.52 -1.28
CA ALA A 207 6.95 12.77 -1.78
C ALA A 207 7.26 13.09 -3.26
N ILE A 208 6.25 13.22 -4.12
CA ILE A 208 6.48 13.56 -5.55
C ILE A 208 6.93 15.02 -5.72
N GLU A 209 6.48 15.92 -4.83
CA GLU A 209 6.87 17.35 -4.82
C GLU A 209 8.28 17.58 -4.25
N ALA A 210 8.67 16.82 -3.22
CA ALA A 210 9.90 17.05 -2.47
C ALA A 210 11.18 16.68 -3.24
N PRO A 211 12.28 17.44 -3.08
CA PRO A 211 13.58 16.97 -3.51
C PRO A 211 13.99 15.74 -2.69
N PHE A 212 14.54 14.71 -3.36
CA PHE A 212 15.06 13.52 -2.68
C PHE A 212 16.19 12.89 -3.48
N THR A 213 17.07 12.17 -2.79
CA THR A 213 18.13 11.39 -3.41
C THR A 213 17.55 10.09 -3.97
N ALA A 214 18.05 9.64 -5.12
CA ALA A 214 17.66 8.36 -5.71
C ALA A 214 17.84 7.21 -4.71
N GLY A 215 16.84 6.34 -4.62
CA GLY A 215 16.79 5.23 -3.67
C GLY A 215 16.23 5.59 -2.28
N THR A 216 15.72 6.81 -2.07
CA THR A 216 15.06 7.18 -0.81
C THR A 216 13.87 6.25 -0.49
N ARG A 217 13.66 5.96 0.79
CA ARG A 217 12.48 5.24 1.31
C ARG A 217 11.69 6.19 2.19
N PHE A 218 10.39 6.24 1.99
CA PHE A 218 9.42 6.89 2.86
C PHE A 218 8.48 5.82 3.42
N HIS A 219 8.06 5.98 4.67
CA HIS A 219 7.12 5.09 5.32
C HIS A 219 5.78 5.81 5.50
N ALA A 220 4.75 5.29 4.85
CA ALA A 220 3.37 5.68 5.13
C ALA A 220 2.87 4.87 6.33
N VAL A 221 3.26 5.34 7.52
CA VAL A 221 2.89 4.75 8.82
C VAL A 221 2.38 5.87 9.71
N GLY A 222 1.09 5.81 10.07
CA GLY A 222 0.46 6.70 11.04
C GLY A 222 0.55 6.17 12.46
N GLU A 223 0.45 4.85 12.63
CA GLU A 223 0.60 4.15 13.90
C GLU A 223 1.69 3.09 13.77
N GLU A 224 2.70 3.09 14.65
CA GLU A 224 3.89 2.25 14.48
C GLU A 224 3.64 0.74 14.67
N GLY A 225 2.54 0.39 15.35
CA GLY A 225 2.21 -0.99 15.66
C GLY A 225 0.99 -1.14 16.54
N VAL A 226 -0.18 -1.34 15.93
CA VAL A 226 -1.42 -1.69 16.62
C VAL A 226 -1.37 -3.18 16.98
N PRO A 227 -1.58 -3.57 18.26
CA PRO A 227 -1.55 -4.98 18.65
C PRO A 227 -2.65 -5.81 17.98
N MET A 228 -2.28 -7.01 17.50
CA MET A 228 -3.21 -7.94 16.86
C MET A 228 -4.38 -8.31 17.77
N LYS A 229 -4.14 -8.46 19.08
CA LYS A 229 -5.21 -8.68 20.08
C LYS A 229 -6.25 -7.56 20.14
N ASP A 230 -5.84 -6.31 19.93
CA ASP A 230 -6.74 -5.17 19.98
C ASP A 230 -7.57 -5.09 18.69
N ILE A 231 -6.94 -5.36 17.54
CA ILE A 231 -7.62 -5.47 16.24
C ILE A 231 -8.66 -6.60 16.28
N ALA A 232 -8.25 -7.81 16.66
CA ALA A 232 -9.13 -8.98 16.72
C ALA A 232 -10.23 -8.79 17.78
N GLY A 233 -9.93 -8.16 18.92
CA GLY A 233 -10.90 -7.83 19.96
C GLY A 233 -11.96 -6.83 19.52
N ALA A 234 -11.57 -5.78 18.78
CA ALA A 234 -12.50 -4.82 18.21
C ALA A 234 -13.46 -5.50 17.20
N ILE A 235 -12.91 -6.37 16.33
CA ILE A 235 -13.70 -7.18 15.39
C ILE A 235 -14.67 -8.11 16.14
N ALA A 236 -14.17 -8.84 17.15
CA ALA A 236 -14.98 -9.76 17.95
C ALA A 236 -16.19 -9.05 18.58
N LYS A 237 -15.94 -7.88 19.19
CA LYS A 237 -16.96 -7.05 19.82
C LYS A 237 -18.01 -6.56 18.81
N LYS A 238 -17.58 -6.09 17.64
CA LYS A 238 -18.49 -5.58 16.59
C LYS A 238 -19.34 -6.68 15.96
N LEU A 239 -18.77 -7.87 15.77
CA LEU A 239 -19.50 -9.03 15.23
C LEU A 239 -20.31 -9.79 16.31
N ASN A 240 -20.16 -9.43 17.58
CA ASN A 240 -20.74 -10.15 18.72
C ASN A 240 -20.37 -11.64 18.73
N VAL A 241 -19.09 -11.95 18.54
CA VAL A 241 -18.52 -13.30 18.55
C VAL A 241 -17.40 -13.41 19.59
N PRO A 242 -17.08 -14.60 20.12
CA PRO A 242 -15.98 -14.76 21.07
C PRO A 242 -14.62 -14.48 20.42
N LEU A 243 -13.69 -13.92 21.20
CA LEU A 243 -12.27 -13.87 20.87
C LEU A 243 -11.59 -15.11 21.47
N VAL A 244 -10.88 -15.88 20.64
CA VAL A 244 -10.12 -17.07 21.08
C VAL A 244 -8.62 -16.90 20.83
N SER A 245 -7.81 -17.50 21.70
CA SER A 245 -6.38 -17.71 21.45
C SER A 245 -6.18 -19.09 20.83
N LEU A 246 -5.37 -19.15 19.77
CA LEU A 246 -5.02 -20.36 19.04
C LEU A 246 -3.54 -20.65 19.17
N THR A 247 -3.16 -21.93 19.23
CA THR A 247 -1.75 -22.31 19.02
C THR A 247 -1.35 -22.08 17.55
N PRO A 248 -0.05 -22.03 17.21
CA PRO A 248 0.40 -21.93 15.82
C PRO A 248 -0.14 -23.05 14.91
N GLU A 249 -0.30 -24.26 15.45
CA GLU A 249 -0.85 -25.41 14.73
C GLU A 249 -2.35 -25.22 14.43
N GLU A 250 -3.13 -24.73 15.41
CA GLU A 250 -4.55 -24.44 15.23
C GLU A 250 -4.79 -23.26 14.28
N ALA A 251 -3.90 -22.27 14.32
CA ALA A 251 -3.96 -21.09 13.47
C ALA A 251 -3.92 -21.45 11.98
N ALA A 252 -3.13 -22.46 11.59
CA ALA A 252 -3.03 -22.93 10.21
C ALA A 252 -4.39 -23.42 9.67
N GLY A 253 -5.18 -24.12 10.48
CA GLY A 253 -6.53 -24.56 10.11
C GLY A 253 -7.56 -23.44 10.12
N TYR A 254 -7.38 -22.46 11.00
CA TYR A 254 -8.31 -21.34 11.16
C TYR A 254 -8.15 -20.26 10.08
N PHE A 255 -6.93 -19.76 9.87
CA PHE A 255 -6.62 -18.69 8.91
C PHE A 255 -6.25 -19.23 7.51
N ALA A 256 -5.97 -20.52 7.36
CA ALA A 256 -5.57 -21.16 6.10
C ALA A 256 -4.41 -20.41 5.43
N TRP A 257 -4.57 -19.97 4.18
CA TRP A 257 -3.55 -19.23 3.44
C TRP A 257 -3.17 -17.89 4.10
N PHE A 258 -4.05 -17.32 4.93
CA PHE A 258 -3.83 -16.04 5.61
C PHE A 258 -2.98 -16.18 6.89
N THR A 259 -2.66 -17.40 7.31
CA THR A 259 -1.90 -17.66 8.56
C THR A 259 -0.56 -16.94 8.58
N HIS A 260 0.14 -16.87 7.45
CA HIS A 260 1.41 -16.15 7.35
C HIS A 260 1.24 -14.67 7.71
N PHE A 261 0.17 -14.04 7.24
CA PHE A 261 -0.15 -12.67 7.62
C PHE A 261 -0.59 -12.63 9.08
N ALA A 262 -1.57 -13.41 9.54
CA ALA A 262 -2.00 -13.37 10.94
C ALA A 262 -0.86 -13.50 11.99
N SER A 263 0.23 -14.23 11.66
CA SER A 263 1.42 -14.40 12.50
C SER A 263 2.50 -13.31 12.35
N LEU A 264 2.42 -12.44 11.34
CA LEU A 264 3.45 -11.44 11.07
C LEU A 264 3.52 -10.40 12.20
N ASN A 265 4.74 -10.01 12.56
CA ASN A 265 5.06 -8.89 13.43
C ASN A 265 5.84 -7.86 12.61
N ASN A 266 5.31 -6.66 12.42
CA ASN A 266 5.92 -5.66 11.54
C ASN A 266 5.95 -4.25 12.15
N PRO A 267 6.50 -4.03 13.35
CA PRO A 267 6.63 -2.66 13.85
C PRO A 267 7.42 -1.79 12.86
N ALA A 268 6.92 -0.59 12.55
CA ALA A 268 7.54 0.32 11.60
C ALA A 268 7.38 1.77 12.04
N SER A 269 8.42 2.57 11.89
CA SER A 269 8.39 4.00 12.24
C SER A 269 8.33 4.87 10.99
N SER A 270 7.73 6.05 11.09
CA SER A 270 7.74 7.08 10.04
C SER A 270 8.46 8.37 10.44
N VAL A 271 9.24 8.35 11.53
CA VAL A 271 9.88 9.56 12.10
C VAL A 271 10.73 10.31 11.05
N VAL A 272 11.50 9.59 10.21
CA VAL A 272 12.32 10.25 9.18
C VAL A 272 11.43 10.83 8.08
N THR A 273 10.37 10.11 7.69
CA THR A 273 9.40 10.59 6.69
C THR A 273 8.71 11.86 7.15
N GLN A 274 8.20 11.88 8.39
CA GLN A 274 7.54 13.05 8.98
C GLN A 274 8.49 14.25 9.01
N ALA A 275 9.72 14.06 9.50
CA ALA A 275 10.72 15.12 9.57
C ALA A 275 11.16 15.63 8.18
N THR A 276 11.31 14.74 7.20
CA THR A 276 11.81 15.08 5.85
C THR A 276 10.75 15.79 5.01
N LEU A 277 9.49 15.35 5.10
CA LEU A 277 8.40 15.85 4.26
C LEU A 277 7.51 16.88 4.95
N GLY A 278 7.66 17.09 6.26
CA GLY A 278 6.66 17.81 7.06
C GLY A 278 5.30 17.11 7.02
N TRP A 279 5.31 15.79 6.86
CA TRP A 279 4.08 14.99 6.82
C TRP A 279 3.67 14.66 8.25
N GLU A 280 2.40 14.92 8.55
CA GLU A 280 1.78 14.57 9.83
C GLU A 280 0.49 13.79 9.51
N PRO A 281 0.35 12.55 10.01
CA PRO A 281 -0.92 11.83 9.99
C PRO A 281 -1.95 12.53 10.87
N VAL A 282 -3.13 12.81 10.33
CA VAL A 282 -4.18 13.57 11.05
C VAL A 282 -5.56 12.91 11.03
N HIS A 283 -5.71 11.83 10.26
CA HIS A 283 -6.97 11.08 10.23
C HIS A 283 -7.05 10.07 11.38
N PRO A 284 -8.25 9.52 11.67
CA PRO A 284 -8.44 8.54 12.74
C PRO A 284 -7.46 7.37 12.66
N GLY A 285 -7.10 6.80 13.80
CA GLY A 285 -6.34 5.55 13.86
C GLY A 285 -7.17 4.32 13.51
N LEU A 286 -6.51 3.17 13.31
CA LEU A 286 -7.16 1.93 12.90
C LEU A 286 -8.22 1.44 13.89
N LEU A 287 -7.94 1.53 15.20
CA LEU A 287 -8.90 1.11 16.22
C LEU A 287 -10.12 2.03 16.26
N GLU A 288 -9.97 3.31 15.94
CA GLU A 288 -11.10 4.23 15.83
C GLU A 288 -12.02 3.82 14.68
N ASP A 289 -11.46 3.52 13.49
CA ASP A 289 -12.23 3.03 12.33
C ASP A 289 -12.92 1.69 12.61
N LEU A 290 -12.25 0.76 13.31
CA LEU A 290 -12.81 -0.52 13.73
C LEU A 290 -13.95 -0.37 14.74
N HIS A 291 -13.88 0.62 15.63
CA HIS A 291 -14.95 0.94 16.56
C HIS A 291 -16.08 1.75 15.93
N GLY A 292 -15.84 2.42 14.81
CA GLY A 292 -16.83 3.10 13.99
C GLY A 292 -17.59 2.16 13.05
N ASP A 293 -18.09 2.74 11.96
CA ASP A 293 -18.92 2.04 10.97
C ASP A 293 -18.17 1.77 9.66
N VAL A 294 -16.91 2.20 9.54
CA VAL A 294 -16.05 2.03 8.35
C VAL A 294 -16.04 0.58 7.86
N TYR A 295 -15.94 -0.36 8.80
CA TYR A 295 -15.86 -1.80 8.52
C TYR A 295 -17.14 -2.58 8.84
N PHE A 296 -18.20 -1.93 9.32
CA PHE A 296 -19.41 -2.63 9.81
C PHE A 296 -20.74 -1.99 9.39
N GLY A 297 -20.71 -0.83 8.75
CA GLY A 297 -21.89 -0.05 8.39
C GLY A 297 -22.62 -0.47 7.11
N GLN A 298 -22.17 -1.53 6.41
CA GLN A 298 -22.74 -1.96 5.12
C GLN A 298 -23.25 -3.41 5.09
N ASP A 299 -23.50 -4.04 6.24
CA ASP A 299 -24.18 -5.35 6.29
C ASP A 299 -25.72 -5.24 6.24
N SER A 300 -26.27 -4.03 6.02
CA SER A 300 -27.70 -3.79 5.84
C SER A 300 -28.01 -3.39 4.40
N GLU A 301 -28.14 -4.39 3.52
CA GLU A 301 -29.17 -4.53 2.47
C GLU A 301 -29.06 -5.89 1.78
#